data_AF-A0A920MN64-F1
#
_entry.id   AF-A0A920MN64-F1
#
_cell.length_a   1.000
_cell.length_b   1.000
_cell.length_c   1.000
_cell.angle_alpha   90.00
_cell.angle_beta   90.00
_cell.angle_gamma   90.00
#
_symmetry.space_group_name_H-M   'P 1'
#
loop_
_entity.id
_entity.type
_entity.pdbx_description
1 polymer ?
#
loop_
_entity_poly.entity_id
_entity_poly.type
_entity_poly.pdbx_seq_one_letter_code
_entity_poly.pdbx_strand_id
1 'polypeptide(L)'
;MEWRNWHEFVPTLMEDSDEWEKLYNTFYNDDMLTNPVALNVKKGKIFLSFARVDALIKNYSKIVSTVQNNITDPKFDEVLSIYESFKNNGRISNYKTQLKYGNNIIELFPVNPFALSIPSKKFVWIDLFKNVQTIPSNVNVQWDTELFSEFQIKISADSNFNIELEPVPKHRLLRIEGCIMYLFQKEENQNEVMNIRITVIPNKYGEKLTGDIHINYSQKDYKYNMNTSIEYLKKIKNTLLELNTLKDIIMEDKSINDTEIIEYKKKFSDKLESL
;
A
#
# COMPACT_ATOMS: atom_id res chain seq x y z
N MET A 1 33.83 -0.18 22.25
CA MET A 1 32.46 0.34 22.46
C MET A 1 31.49 -0.43 21.57
N GLU A 2 30.42 -1.03 22.11
CA GLU A 2 29.38 -1.65 21.28
C GLU A 2 28.51 -0.55 20.64
N TRP A 3 28.52 -0.46 19.32
CA TRP A 3 27.82 0.60 18.56
C TRP A 3 26.30 0.36 18.39
N ARG A 4 25.60 -0.19 19.39
CA ARG A 4 24.15 -0.48 19.27
C ARG A 4 23.28 0.79 19.33
N ASN A 5 23.61 1.73 20.22
CA ASN A 5 22.89 3.00 20.41
C ASN A 5 23.72 4.21 20.01
N TRP A 6 24.48 4.05 18.93
CA TRP A 6 25.47 5.02 18.51
C TRP A 6 24.97 6.44 18.24
N HIS A 7 23.67 6.56 17.97
CA HIS A 7 23.01 7.83 17.70
C HIS A 7 22.60 8.58 18.96
N GLU A 8 22.69 7.93 20.13
CA GLU A 8 22.41 8.51 21.43
C GLU A 8 23.71 8.91 22.16
N PHE A 9 24.88 8.44 21.69
CA PHE A 9 26.14 8.63 22.40
C PHE A 9 26.53 10.08 22.66
N VAL A 10 26.51 10.98 21.66
CA VAL A 10 26.85 12.39 21.89
C VAL A 10 25.87 13.06 22.86
N PRO A 11 24.53 12.96 22.64
CA PRO A 11 23.55 13.46 23.62
C PRO A 11 23.78 12.95 25.05
N THR A 12 23.95 11.64 25.23
CA THR A 12 24.19 11.06 26.56
C THR A 12 25.50 11.55 27.16
N LEU A 13 26.58 11.65 26.38
CA LEU A 13 27.88 12.13 26.88
C LEU A 13 27.80 13.58 27.40
N MET A 14 26.95 14.40 26.78
CA MET A 14 26.73 15.79 27.19
C MET A 14 25.85 15.89 28.43
N GLU A 15 24.78 15.09 28.50
CA GLU A 15 23.89 15.05 29.67
C GLU A 15 24.65 14.63 30.94
N ASP A 16 25.61 13.72 30.79
CA ASP A 16 26.39 13.16 31.90
C ASP A 16 27.67 13.96 32.25
N SER A 17 27.96 15.09 31.57
CA SER A 17 29.23 15.81 31.71
C SER A 17 29.08 17.26 32.17
N ASP A 18 29.85 17.64 33.20
CA ASP A 18 30.00 19.04 33.63
C ASP A 18 30.71 19.92 32.56
N GLU A 19 31.38 19.30 31.58
CA GLU A 19 32.04 19.98 30.44
C GLU A 19 31.18 19.96 29.16
N TRP A 20 29.85 19.87 29.29
CA TRP A 20 28.94 19.75 28.14
C TRP A 20 29.14 20.82 27.06
N GLU A 21 29.52 22.05 27.41
CA GLU A 21 29.82 23.13 26.44
C GLU A 21 31.06 22.81 25.59
N LYS A 22 32.11 22.23 26.19
CA LYS A 22 33.31 21.79 25.48
C LYS A 22 32.95 20.67 24.51
N LEU A 23 32.18 19.70 24.97
CA LEU A 23 31.65 18.61 24.12
C LEU A 23 30.77 19.16 22.99
N TYR A 24 29.93 20.16 23.27
CA TYR A 24 29.09 20.82 22.27
C TYR A 24 29.92 21.49 21.19
N ASN A 25 30.92 22.26 21.59
CA ASN A 25 31.79 22.94 20.64
C ASN A 25 32.57 21.93 19.78
N THR A 26 33.15 20.90 20.42
CA THR A 26 33.90 19.85 19.74
C THR A 26 33.06 19.07 18.74
N PHE A 27 31.81 18.69 19.08
CA PHE A 27 31.00 17.82 18.22
C PHE A 27 30.09 18.57 17.23
N TYR A 28 29.69 19.81 17.53
CA TYR A 28 28.68 20.53 16.75
C TYR A 28 29.09 21.91 16.19
N ASN A 29 30.16 22.56 16.65
CA ASN A 29 30.55 23.88 16.11
C ASN A 29 31.74 23.84 15.15
N ASP A 30 32.79 23.06 15.44
CA ASP A 30 34.07 23.17 14.69
C ASP A 30 34.15 22.30 13.41
N ASP A 31 33.27 21.30 13.27
CA ASP A 31 33.01 20.52 12.04
C ASP A 31 31.76 19.69 12.32
N MET A 32 30.57 20.17 11.91
CA MET A 32 29.30 19.57 12.33
C MET A 32 29.25 18.08 12.02
N LEU A 33 29.20 17.25 13.07
CA LEU A 33 28.81 15.85 12.89
C LEU A 33 27.41 15.82 12.27
N THR A 34 27.24 14.97 11.25
CA THR A 34 25.91 14.65 10.73
C THR A 34 25.01 14.20 11.88
N ASN A 35 23.80 14.75 11.99
CA ASN A 35 22.89 14.41 13.07
C ASN A 35 22.62 12.88 13.06
N PRO A 36 23.08 12.15 14.09
CA PRO A 36 23.05 10.70 14.05
C PRO A 36 21.63 10.14 14.27
N VAL A 37 20.76 10.87 14.96
CA VAL A 37 19.34 10.54 15.08
C VAL A 37 18.68 10.60 13.70
N ALA A 38 18.99 11.64 12.91
CA ALA A 38 18.46 11.77 11.55
C ALA A 38 18.93 10.61 10.64
N LEU A 39 20.20 10.21 10.75
CA LEU A 39 20.74 9.04 10.03
C LEU A 39 20.05 7.73 10.43
N ASN A 40 19.82 7.51 11.73
CA ASN A 40 19.12 6.31 12.21
C ASN A 40 17.65 6.28 11.77
N VAL A 41 16.97 7.44 11.80
CA VAL A 41 15.60 7.57 11.27
C VAL A 41 15.55 7.30 9.76
N LYS A 42 16.52 7.83 8.99
CA LYS A 42 16.66 7.56 7.55
C LYS A 42 16.84 6.05 7.31
N LYS A 43 17.72 5.39 8.05
CA LYS A 43 17.93 3.94 8.00
C LYS A 43 16.64 3.15 8.22
N GLY A 44 15.87 3.50 9.26
CA GLY A 44 14.59 2.86 9.57
C GLY A 44 13.58 3.03 8.43
N LYS A 45 13.46 4.22 7.86
CA LYS A 45 12.57 4.50 6.72
C LYS A 45 12.96 3.72 5.46
N ILE A 46 14.26 3.62 5.17
CA ILE A 46 14.79 2.81 4.05
C ILE A 46 14.41 1.34 4.24
N PHE A 47 14.66 0.78 5.44
CA PHE A 47 14.34 -0.61 5.74
C PHE A 47 12.85 -0.92 5.57
N LEU A 48 11.97 -0.08 6.12
CA LEU A 48 10.51 -0.25 5.99
C LEU A 48 10.05 -0.16 4.54
N SER A 49 10.63 0.77 3.76
CA SER A 49 10.33 0.94 2.34
C SER A 49 10.76 -0.29 1.54
N PHE A 50 11.99 -0.78 1.77
CA PHE A 50 12.49 -2.01 1.14
C PHE A 50 11.60 -3.21 1.45
N ALA A 51 11.29 -3.45 2.72
CA ALA A 51 10.47 -4.59 3.14
C ALA A 51 9.07 -4.57 2.49
N ARG A 52 8.49 -3.38 2.34
CA ARG A 52 7.21 -3.19 1.65
C ARG A 52 7.33 -3.47 0.14
N VAL A 53 8.32 -2.88 -0.54
CA VAL A 53 8.53 -3.07 -1.98
C VAL A 53 8.83 -4.53 -2.31
N ASP A 54 9.70 -5.18 -1.54
CA ASP A 54 10.03 -6.60 -1.73
C ASP A 54 8.80 -7.51 -1.56
N ALA A 55 7.97 -7.25 -0.54
CA ALA A 55 6.72 -7.98 -0.35
C ALA A 55 5.73 -7.77 -1.50
N LEU A 56 5.60 -6.54 -2.01
CA LEU A 56 4.78 -6.24 -3.18
C LEU A 56 5.27 -7.02 -4.41
N ILE A 57 6.57 -6.98 -4.72
CA ILE A 57 7.15 -7.71 -5.86
C ILE A 57 6.84 -9.21 -5.76
N LYS A 58 7.05 -9.81 -4.58
CA LYS A 58 6.78 -11.23 -4.34
C LYS A 58 5.31 -11.58 -4.56
N ASN A 59 4.40 -10.76 -4.02
CA ASN A 59 2.97 -11.04 -4.06
C ASN A 59 2.39 -10.82 -5.47
N TYR A 60 2.77 -9.74 -6.15
CA TYR A 60 2.40 -9.51 -7.56
C TYR A 60 2.91 -10.63 -8.46
N SER A 61 4.18 -11.01 -8.30
CA SER A 61 4.76 -12.12 -9.07
C SER A 61 3.98 -13.41 -8.87
N LYS A 62 3.59 -13.73 -7.62
CA LYS A 62 2.81 -14.93 -7.33
C LYS A 62 1.46 -14.94 -8.06
N ILE A 63 0.71 -13.85 -8.02
CA ILE A 63 -0.59 -13.75 -8.73
C ILE A 63 -0.39 -13.83 -10.24
N VAL A 64 0.57 -13.08 -10.78
CA VAL A 64 0.89 -13.11 -12.21
C VAL A 64 1.21 -14.53 -12.65
N SER A 65 2.12 -15.23 -11.97
CA SER A 65 2.46 -16.61 -12.31
C SER A 65 1.25 -17.54 -12.23
N THR A 66 0.43 -17.47 -11.18
CA THR A 66 -0.77 -18.31 -11.04
C THR A 66 -1.75 -18.11 -12.19
N VAL A 67 -2.08 -16.85 -12.52
CA VAL A 67 -3.05 -16.57 -13.58
C VAL A 67 -2.47 -16.85 -14.97
N GLN A 68 -1.20 -16.54 -15.20
CA GLN A 68 -0.55 -16.84 -16.47
C GLN A 68 -0.43 -18.32 -16.77
N ASN A 69 -0.11 -19.14 -15.77
CA ASN A 69 -0.02 -20.59 -15.94
C ASN A 69 -1.39 -21.24 -16.24
N ASN A 70 -2.48 -20.60 -15.83
CA ASN A 70 -3.84 -21.06 -16.02
C ASN A 70 -4.65 -20.10 -16.92
N ILE A 71 -4.00 -19.38 -17.84
CA ILE A 71 -4.59 -18.22 -18.53
C ILE A 71 -5.86 -18.52 -19.32
N THR A 72 -6.09 -19.78 -19.71
CA THR A 72 -7.28 -20.22 -20.45
C THR A 72 -8.49 -20.48 -19.56
N ASP A 73 -8.29 -20.80 -18.28
CA ASP A 73 -9.34 -21.12 -17.30
C ASP A 73 -8.84 -20.88 -15.85
N PRO A 74 -8.53 -19.63 -15.49
CA PRO A 74 -8.02 -19.31 -14.16
C PRO A 74 -9.13 -19.50 -13.11
N LYS A 75 -8.78 -20.11 -11.97
CA LYS A 75 -9.75 -20.42 -10.92
C LYS A 75 -9.92 -19.25 -9.95
N PHE A 76 -11.15 -18.73 -9.87
CA PHE A 76 -11.51 -17.63 -8.98
C PHE A 76 -11.06 -17.88 -7.53
N ASP A 77 -11.44 -19.03 -6.96
CA ASP A 77 -11.16 -19.36 -5.56
C ASP A 77 -9.66 -19.52 -5.27
N GLU A 78 -8.88 -19.98 -6.26
CA GLU A 78 -7.42 -20.11 -6.13
C GLU A 78 -6.77 -18.73 -6.06
N VAL A 79 -7.13 -17.83 -6.97
CA VAL A 79 -6.62 -16.46 -7.01
C VAL A 79 -7.06 -15.70 -5.76
N LEU A 80 -8.32 -15.87 -5.32
CA LEU A 80 -8.84 -15.27 -4.09
C LEU A 80 -8.06 -15.75 -2.87
N SER A 81 -7.83 -17.06 -2.73
CA SER A 81 -7.09 -17.63 -1.61
C SER A 81 -5.64 -17.13 -1.54
N ILE A 82 -4.97 -17.02 -2.69
CA ILE A 82 -3.63 -16.41 -2.74
C ILE A 82 -3.68 -14.95 -2.30
N TYR A 83 -4.64 -14.20 -2.85
CA TYR A 83 -4.86 -12.80 -2.51
C TYR A 83 -5.10 -12.59 -1.00
N GLU A 84 -5.97 -13.39 -0.38
CA GLU A 84 -6.31 -13.30 1.04
C GLU A 84 -5.18 -13.77 1.96
N SER A 85 -4.24 -14.58 1.45
CA SER A 85 -3.08 -15.04 2.21
C SER A 85 -2.01 -13.96 2.45
N PHE A 86 -2.10 -12.81 1.80
CA PHE A 86 -1.08 -11.76 1.89
C PHE A 86 -1.11 -11.03 3.23
N LYS A 87 0.06 -10.96 3.89
CA LYS A 87 0.24 -10.23 5.15
C LYS A 87 0.15 -8.70 4.94
N ASN A 88 -0.20 -7.98 6.00
CA ASN A 88 -0.41 -6.52 5.98
C ASN A 88 0.75 -5.70 5.39
N ASN A 89 2.01 -6.12 5.58
CA ASN A 89 3.19 -5.42 5.06
C ASN A 89 3.37 -5.55 3.53
N GLY A 90 2.66 -6.49 2.89
CA GLY A 90 2.64 -6.68 1.44
C GLY A 90 1.22 -6.79 0.89
N ARG A 91 0.20 -6.32 1.63
CA ARG A 91 -1.20 -6.45 1.21
C ARG A 91 -1.39 -5.66 -0.07
N ILE A 92 -1.66 -6.38 -1.16
CA ILE A 92 -1.95 -5.75 -2.44
C ILE A 92 -3.28 -5.02 -2.28
N SER A 93 -3.31 -3.77 -2.76
CA SER A 93 -4.52 -2.95 -2.66
C SER A 93 -5.64 -3.57 -3.47
N ASN A 94 -6.87 -3.62 -2.95
CA ASN A 94 -8.05 -4.02 -3.73
C ASN A 94 -8.59 -2.91 -4.62
N TYR A 95 -7.93 -1.77 -4.56
CA TYR A 95 -8.25 -0.55 -5.23
C TYR A 95 -6.95 -0.01 -5.81
N LYS A 96 -7.07 0.89 -6.77
CA LYS A 96 -5.94 1.57 -7.38
C LYS A 96 -5.37 2.60 -6.41
N THR A 97 -4.06 2.54 -6.15
CA THR A 97 -3.37 3.45 -5.22
C THR A 97 -1.98 3.80 -5.72
N GLN A 98 -1.35 4.80 -5.11
CA GLN A 98 0.04 5.17 -5.41
C GLN A 98 0.97 4.77 -4.26
N LEU A 99 2.15 4.26 -4.64
CA LEU A 99 3.30 4.08 -3.76
C LEU A 99 4.29 5.21 -4.03
N LYS A 100 4.69 5.93 -2.97
CA LYS A 100 5.65 7.02 -3.06
C LYS A 100 6.92 6.70 -2.29
N TYR A 101 8.08 6.94 -2.90
CA TYR A 101 9.39 6.90 -2.26
C TYR A 101 10.30 7.96 -2.87
N GLY A 102 10.69 8.97 -2.07
CA GLY A 102 11.34 10.17 -2.58
C GLY A 102 10.47 10.85 -3.65
N ASN A 103 11.05 11.04 -4.84
CA ASN A 103 10.36 11.57 -6.02
C ASN A 103 9.70 10.50 -6.90
N ASN A 104 9.91 9.22 -6.60
CA ASN A 104 9.32 8.12 -7.37
C ASN A 104 7.87 7.91 -6.92
N ILE A 105 6.97 7.83 -7.90
CA ILE A 105 5.55 7.54 -7.71
C ILE A 105 5.21 6.36 -8.62
N ILE A 106 4.83 5.23 -8.03
CA ILE A 106 4.41 4.02 -8.75
C ILE A 106 2.93 3.81 -8.53
N GLU A 107 2.21 3.56 -9.62
CA GLU A 107 0.80 3.21 -9.58
C GLU A 107 0.64 1.71 -9.29
N LEU A 108 -0.03 1.38 -8.19
CA LEU A 108 -0.34 0.01 -7.79
C LEU A 108 -1.76 -0.35 -8.24
N PHE A 109 -1.86 -1.46 -8.97
CA PHE A 109 -3.12 -1.99 -9.50
C PHE A 109 -3.66 -3.13 -8.64
N PRO A 110 -4.99 -3.24 -8.47
CA PRO A 110 -5.57 -4.37 -7.77
C PRO A 110 -5.37 -5.70 -8.51
N VAL A 111 -5.26 -6.79 -7.75
CA VAL A 111 -5.03 -8.13 -8.31
C VAL A 111 -5.95 -9.20 -7.73
N ASN A 112 -7.04 -8.77 -7.11
CA ASN A 112 -8.10 -9.70 -6.76
C ASN A 112 -8.73 -10.28 -8.05
N PRO A 113 -9.43 -11.42 -7.97
CA PRO A 113 -9.95 -12.08 -9.16
C PRO A 113 -10.83 -11.19 -10.04
N PHE A 114 -11.66 -10.31 -9.45
CA PHE A 114 -12.52 -9.41 -10.23
C PHE A 114 -11.72 -8.37 -11.02
N ALA A 115 -10.68 -7.77 -10.42
CA ALA A 115 -9.77 -6.87 -11.13
C ALA A 115 -9.06 -7.55 -12.31
N LEU A 116 -8.82 -8.86 -12.18
CA LEU A 116 -8.27 -9.71 -13.22
C LEU A 116 -9.31 -10.25 -14.20
N SER A 117 -10.56 -9.77 -14.16
CA SER A 117 -11.64 -10.24 -15.04
C SER A 117 -11.95 -11.73 -14.90
N ILE A 118 -11.62 -12.33 -13.75
CA ILE A 118 -11.85 -13.74 -13.47
C ILE A 118 -13.25 -13.87 -12.84
N PRO A 119 -14.16 -14.62 -13.47
CA PRO A 119 -15.53 -14.74 -12.99
C PRO A 119 -15.67 -15.71 -11.82
N SER A 120 -16.51 -15.37 -10.83
CA SER A 120 -16.98 -16.33 -9.82
C SER A 120 -18.30 -16.98 -10.25
N LYS A 121 -18.46 -18.28 -9.98
CA LYS A 121 -19.73 -19.03 -10.14
C LYS A 121 -20.72 -18.76 -9.01
N LYS A 122 -20.24 -18.17 -7.92
CA LYS A 122 -21.00 -17.91 -6.70
C LYS A 122 -20.93 -16.42 -6.40
N PHE A 123 -21.90 -15.96 -5.63
CA PHE A 123 -21.82 -14.63 -5.06
C PHE A 123 -20.70 -14.58 -4.02
N VAL A 124 -19.74 -13.67 -4.18
CA VAL A 124 -18.57 -13.53 -3.29
C VAL A 124 -18.27 -12.06 -3.03
N TRP A 125 -18.22 -11.68 -1.77
CA TRP A 125 -17.71 -10.37 -1.34
C TRP A 125 -16.18 -10.39 -1.29
N ILE A 126 -15.56 -9.32 -1.76
CA ILE A 126 -14.13 -9.05 -1.56
C ILE A 126 -13.99 -7.85 -0.64
N ASP A 127 -13.21 -8.01 0.43
CA ASP A 127 -12.98 -6.98 1.42
C ASP A 127 -12.12 -5.85 0.83
N LEU A 128 -12.67 -4.65 0.59
CA LEU A 128 -11.84 -3.47 0.33
C LEU A 128 -11.06 -3.10 1.60
N PHE A 129 -11.78 -3.05 2.73
CA PHE A 129 -11.25 -2.82 4.06
C PHE A 129 -11.89 -3.82 5.01
N LYS A 130 -11.06 -4.55 5.77
CA LYS A 130 -11.51 -5.44 6.82
C LYS A 130 -10.64 -5.32 8.05
N ASN A 131 -11.26 -5.01 9.19
CA ASN A 131 -10.59 -4.89 10.49
C ASN A 131 -9.37 -3.94 10.45
N VAL A 132 -9.40 -2.92 9.58
CA VAL A 132 -8.26 -2.02 9.39
C VAL A 132 -8.41 -0.83 10.32
N GLN A 133 -7.40 -0.61 11.17
CA GLN A 133 -7.37 0.54 12.08
C GLN A 133 -7.26 1.89 11.37
N THR A 134 -6.96 1.88 10.07
CA THR A 134 -6.85 3.06 9.20
C THR A 134 -7.43 2.74 7.83
N ILE A 135 -8.63 3.24 7.56
CA ILE A 135 -9.23 3.25 6.23
C ILE A 135 -8.74 4.51 5.50
N PRO A 136 -8.17 4.42 4.28
CA PRO A 136 -7.84 5.58 3.48
C PRO A 136 -9.08 6.44 3.23
N SER A 137 -8.92 7.76 3.28
CA SER A 137 -10.02 8.70 3.04
C SER A 137 -10.56 8.66 1.62
N ASN A 138 -9.75 8.22 0.64
CA ASN A 138 -10.13 8.14 -0.76
C ASN A 138 -9.58 6.86 -1.38
N VAL A 139 -10.43 6.13 -2.09
CA VAL A 139 -10.05 4.88 -2.76
C VAL A 139 -10.66 4.84 -4.14
N ASN A 140 -9.93 4.34 -5.13
CA ASN A 140 -10.42 4.26 -6.51
C ASN A 140 -10.64 2.80 -6.89
N VAL A 141 -11.90 2.46 -7.17
CA VAL A 141 -12.32 1.13 -7.59
C VAL A 141 -12.68 1.18 -9.07
N GLN A 142 -12.18 0.22 -9.83
CA GLN A 142 -12.47 0.12 -11.26
C GLN A 142 -13.57 -0.91 -11.48
N TRP A 143 -14.67 -0.48 -12.09
CA TRP A 143 -15.75 -1.33 -12.55
C TRP A 143 -15.66 -1.48 -14.08
N ASP A 144 -15.30 -2.69 -14.52
CA ASP A 144 -15.38 -3.09 -15.92
C ASP A 144 -16.83 -3.47 -16.26
N THR A 145 -17.55 -2.55 -16.91
CA THR A 145 -18.96 -2.72 -17.25
C THR A 145 -19.17 -3.61 -18.48
N GLU A 146 -18.11 -3.95 -19.22
CA GLU A 146 -18.23 -4.94 -20.30
C GLU A 146 -18.47 -6.33 -19.73
N LEU A 147 -17.79 -6.63 -18.62
CA LEU A 147 -17.83 -7.94 -17.97
C LEU A 147 -18.86 -8.02 -16.85
N PHE A 148 -18.98 -6.94 -16.08
CA PHE A 148 -19.82 -6.89 -14.88
C PHE A 148 -21.03 -6.01 -15.11
N SER A 149 -22.22 -6.60 -15.10
CA SER A 149 -23.50 -5.89 -15.25
C SER A 149 -23.89 -5.11 -14.00
N GLU A 150 -23.38 -5.53 -12.83
CA GLU A 150 -23.63 -4.85 -11.57
C GLU A 150 -22.34 -4.72 -10.75
N PHE A 151 -22.27 -3.63 -10.00
CA PHE A 151 -21.28 -3.41 -8.96
C PHE A 151 -22.01 -3.15 -7.65
N GLN A 152 -21.49 -3.66 -6.55
CA GLN A 152 -22.09 -3.51 -5.23
C GLN A 152 -21.03 -3.10 -4.22
N ILE A 153 -21.40 -2.18 -3.32
CA ILE A 153 -20.61 -1.81 -2.15
C ILE A 153 -21.44 -2.12 -0.90
N LYS A 154 -20.87 -2.85 0.05
CA LYS A 154 -21.45 -3.11 1.37
C LYS A 154 -20.60 -2.47 2.45
N ILE A 155 -21.25 -1.71 3.33
CA ILE A 155 -20.67 -1.13 4.54
C ILE A 155 -21.26 -1.88 5.75
N SER A 156 -20.41 -2.28 6.68
CA SER A 156 -20.83 -3.03 7.88
C SER A 156 -21.69 -2.19 8.83
N ALA A 157 -22.58 -2.85 9.58
CA ALA A 157 -23.52 -2.18 10.48
C ALA A 157 -22.86 -1.42 11.64
N ASP A 158 -21.67 -1.84 12.05
CA ASP A 158 -20.85 -1.22 13.11
C ASP A 158 -19.98 -0.06 12.61
N SER A 159 -20.15 0.35 11.34
CA SER A 159 -19.35 1.41 10.75
C SER A 159 -19.68 2.78 11.35
N ASN A 160 -18.66 3.56 11.70
CA ASN A 160 -18.80 4.96 12.16
C ASN A 160 -18.54 6.00 11.05
N PHE A 161 -18.71 5.60 9.80
CA PHE A 161 -18.52 6.45 8.63
C PHE A 161 -19.61 6.23 7.57
N ASN A 162 -19.72 7.19 6.67
CA ASN A 162 -20.44 7.08 5.41
C ASN A 162 -19.47 7.10 4.24
N ILE A 163 -19.98 6.88 3.03
CA ILE A 163 -19.22 7.07 1.80
C ILE A 163 -19.89 8.08 0.87
N GLU A 164 -19.07 8.82 0.15
CA GLU A 164 -19.43 9.57 -1.05
C GLU A 164 -18.76 8.93 -2.28
N LEU A 165 -19.37 9.10 -3.45
CA LEU A 165 -18.96 8.44 -4.68
C LEU A 165 -18.77 9.46 -5.80
N GLU A 166 -17.72 9.30 -6.59
CA GLU A 166 -17.47 10.14 -7.76
C GLU A 166 -16.90 9.30 -8.94
N PRO A 167 -17.57 9.26 -10.11
CA PRO A 167 -18.90 9.79 -10.37
C PRO A 167 -19.96 9.07 -9.52
N VAL A 168 -21.20 9.58 -9.51
CA VAL A 168 -22.34 8.93 -8.85
C VAL A 168 -23.16 8.14 -9.88
N PRO A 169 -22.80 6.88 -10.20
CA PRO A 169 -23.66 6.06 -11.03
C PRO A 169 -25.02 5.87 -10.38
N LYS A 170 -26.05 5.68 -11.23
CA LYS A 170 -27.41 5.38 -10.77
C LYS A 170 -27.38 4.13 -9.91
N HIS A 171 -27.94 4.23 -8.71
CA HIS A 171 -27.89 3.16 -7.75
C HIS A 171 -29.15 3.04 -6.91
N ARG A 172 -29.31 1.87 -6.32
CA ARG A 172 -30.27 1.62 -5.25
C ARG A 172 -29.51 1.53 -3.93
N LEU A 173 -30.03 2.22 -2.92
CA LEU A 173 -29.55 2.12 -1.55
C LEU A 173 -30.46 1.14 -0.79
N LEU A 174 -29.88 0.09 -0.21
CA LEU A 174 -30.57 -0.88 0.63
C LEU A 174 -29.98 -0.85 2.04
N ARG A 175 -30.84 -1.10 3.04
CA ARG A 175 -30.44 -1.34 4.43
C ARG A 175 -30.87 -2.74 4.80
N ILE A 176 -29.90 -3.62 5.07
CA ILE A 176 -30.13 -5.04 5.36
C ILE A 176 -29.34 -5.39 6.60
N GLU A 177 -30.04 -5.83 7.66
CA GLU A 177 -29.41 -6.21 8.94
C GLU A 177 -28.45 -5.14 9.49
N GLY A 178 -28.84 -3.87 9.37
CA GLY A 178 -28.03 -2.72 9.77
C GLY A 178 -26.89 -2.34 8.81
N CYS A 179 -26.53 -3.20 7.85
CA CYS A 179 -25.55 -2.87 6.82
C CYS A 179 -26.15 -1.90 5.80
N ILE A 180 -25.31 -1.01 5.25
CA ILE A 180 -25.66 -0.14 4.13
C ILE A 180 -25.12 -0.76 2.85
N MET A 181 -25.98 -0.92 1.84
CA MET A 181 -25.61 -1.50 0.56
C MET A 181 -25.95 -0.57 -0.59
N TYR A 182 -24.97 -0.28 -1.43
CA TYR A 182 -25.13 0.46 -2.68
C TYR A 182 -25.07 -0.54 -3.84
N LEU A 183 -26.11 -0.56 -4.67
CA LEU A 183 -26.21 -1.46 -5.82
C LEU A 183 -26.29 -0.63 -7.10
N PHE A 184 -25.26 -0.76 -7.93
CA PHE A 184 -25.11 -0.08 -9.21
C PHE A 184 -25.42 -1.06 -10.34
N GLN A 185 -26.16 -0.60 -11.33
CA GLN A 185 -26.47 -1.39 -12.53
C GLN A 185 -25.99 -0.65 -13.76
N LYS A 186 -25.46 -1.40 -14.73
CA LYS A 186 -24.97 -0.83 -15.98
C LYS A 186 -26.11 -0.13 -16.73
N GLU A 187 -25.84 1.09 -17.20
CA GLU A 187 -26.72 1.80 -18.14
C GLU A 187 -26.35 1.50 -19.60
N GLU A 188 -27.33 1.60 -20.52
CA GLU A 188 -27.16 1.22 -21.95
C GLU A 188 -26.01 1.94 -22.67
N ASN A 189 -25.63 3.15 -22.22
CA ASN A 189 -24.58 3.97 -22.82
C ASN A 189 -23.39 4.23 -21.87
N GLN A 190 -23.23 3.41 -20.83
CA GLN A 190 -22.16 3.59 -19.86
C GLN A 190 -20.81 3.16 -20.43
N ASN A 191 -19.75 3.94 -20.14
CA ASN A 191 -18.37 3.62 -20.51
C ASN A 191 -18.01 2.17 -20.14
N GLU A 192 -17.25 1.52 -21.01
CA GLU A 192 -16.75 0.14 -20.85
C GLU A 192 -16.04 -0.06 -19.52
N VAL A 193 -15.28 0.95 -19.09
CA VAL A 193 -14.63 0.99 -17.77
C VAL A 193 -15.00 2.26 -17.03
N MET A 194 -15.51 2.11 -15.80
CA MET A 194 -15.81 3.21 -14.89
C MET A 194 -14.87 3.18 -13.68
N ASN A 195 -14.19 4.29 -13.42
CA ASN A 195 -13.42 4.48 -12.19
C ASN A 195 -14.30 5.20 -11.19
N ILE A 196 -14.60 4.55 -10.07
CA ILE A 196 -15.41 5.08 -8.98
C ILE A 196 -14.46 5.42 -7.83
N ARG A 197 -14.35 6.71 -7.52
CA ARG A 197 -13.74 7.19 -6.29
C ARG A 197 -14.75 7.03 -5.17
N ILE A 198 -14.34 6.37 -4.10
CA ILE A 198 -15.08 6.25 -2.85
C ILE A 198 -14.35 7.12 -1.83
N THR A 199 -15.03 8.15 -1.34
CA THR A 199 -14.57 9.05 -0.28
C THR A 199 -15.18 8.60 1.03
N VAL A 200 -14.35 8.27 2.01
CA VAL A 200 -14.82 7.81 3.33
C VAL A 200 -14.95 9.01 4.27
N ILE A 201 -16.15 9.21 4.81
CA ILE A 201 -16.51 10.38 5.60
C ILE A 201 -16.84 9.94 7.03
N PRO A 202 -15.99 10.28 8.01
CA PRO A 202 -16.29 10.02 9.42
C PRO A 202 -17.62 10.67 9.81
N ASN A 203 -18.44 9.97 10.58
CA ASN A 203 -19.69 10.54 11.11
C ASN A 203 -19.41 11.67 12.13
N LYS A 204 -18.24 11.65 12.76
CA LYS A 204 -17.77 12.64 13.72
C LYS A 204 -16.30 12.97 13.47
N TYR A 205 -15.97 14.26 13.57
CA TYR A 205 -14.61 14.74 13.36
C TYR A 205 -13.64 14.21 14.43
N GLY A 206 -12.47 13.73 14.00
CA GLY A 206 -11.42 13.23 14.89
C GLY A 206 -11.60 11.81 15.43
N GLU A 207 -12.69 11.12 15.08
CA GLU A 207 -12.86 9.71 15.46
C GLU A 207 -12.01 8.78 14.58
N LYS A 208 -11.46 7.73 15.21
CA LYS A 208 -10.83 6.64 14.48
C LYS A 208 -11.92 5.86 13.73
N LEU A 209 -11.69 5.63 12.45
CA LEU A 209 -12.63 4.88 11.61
C LEU A 209 -12.68 3.40 12.06
N THR A 210 -13.90 2.91 12.25
CA THR A 210 -14.23 1.51 12.55
C THR A 210 -15.29 1.03 11.58
N GLY A 211 -15.19 -0.23 11.16
CA GLY A 211 -16.10 -0.84 10.20
C GLY A 211 -15.37 -1.42 8.99
N ASP A 212 -16.13 -2.13 8.17
CA ASP A 212 -15.63 -2.83 6.98
C ASP A 212 -16.33 -2.31 5.72
N ILE A 213 -15.60 -2.32 4.61
CA ILE A 213 -16.15 -2.05 3.27
C ILE A 213 -15.84 -3.24 2.39
N HIS A 214 -16.87 -3.78 1.75
CA HIS A 214 -16.77 -4.90 0.83
C HIS A 214 -17.31 -4.51 -0.54
N ILE A 215 -16.77 -5.14 -1.58
CA ILE A 215 -17.27 -5.02 -2.94
C ILE A 215 -17.63 -6.37 -3.54
N ASN A 216 -18.60 -6.35 -4.43
CA ASN A 216 -18.94 -7.48 -5.27
C ASN A 216 -19.24 -6.97 -6.68
N TYR A 217 -18.99 -7.83 -7.66
CA TYR A 217 -19.43 -7.62 -9.03
C TYR A 217 -20.31 -8.78 -9.47
N SER A 218 -21.47 -8.45 -10.03
CA SER A 218 -22.33 -9.41 -10.74
C SER A 218 -21.94 -9.41 -12.21
N GLN A 219 -21.78 -10.59 -12.80
CA GLN A 219 -21.48 -10.72 -14.23
C GLN A 219 -22.74 -10.72 -15.08
N LYS A 220 -22.60 -10.27 -16.33
CA LYS A 220 -23.68 -10.33 -17.32
C LYS A 220 -23.91 -11.76 -17.81
N ASP A 221 -22.81 -12.46 -18.14
CA ASP A 221 -22.77 -13.87 -18.54
C ASP A 221 -21.51 -14.48 -17.92
N TYR A 222 -21.57 -15.72 -17.43
CA TYR A 222 -20.39 -16.43 -16.90
C TYR A 222 -19.42 -16.81 -18.03
N LYS A 223 -18.74 -15.81 -18.62
CA LYS A 223 -17.78 -15.98 -19.71
C LYS A 223 -16.51 -15.23 -19.37
N TYR A 224 -15.48 -16.01 -19.07
CA TYR A 224 -14.14 -15.50 -18.88
C TYR A 224 -13.62 -14.92 -20.21
N ASN A 225 -13.12 -13.67 -20.16
CA ASN A 225 -12.44 -13.05 -21.29
C ASN A 225 -10.92 -13.11 -21.08
N MET A 226 -10.28 -14.03 -21.80
CA MET A 226 -8.84 -14.21 -21.75
C MET A 226 -8.06 -12.97 -22.19
N ASN A 227 -8.54 -12.23 -23.20
CA ASN A 227 -7.83 -11.07 -23.73
C ASN A 227 -7.79 -9.92 -22.72
N THR A 228 -8.91 -9.62 -22.05
CA THR A 228 -8.96 -8.59 -21.00
C THR A 228 -7.99 -8.92 -19.87
N SER A 229 -7.94 -10.19 -19.45
CA SER A 229 -7.02 -10.66 -18.41
C SER A 229 -5.56 -10.52 -18.84
N ILE A 230 -5.23 -10.85 -20.09
CA ILE A 230 -3.88 -10.68 -20.65
C ILE A 230 -3.47 -9.21 -20.65
N GLU A 231 -4.35 -8.31 -21.10
CA GLU A 231 -4.08 -6.87 -21.12
C GLU A 231 -3.88 -6.31 -19.73
N TYR A 232 -4.70 -6.74 -18.76
CA TYR A 232 -4.54 -6.34 -17.37
C TYR A 232 -3.24 -6.88 -16.76
N LEU A 233 -2.87 -8.12 -17.05
CA LEU A 233 -1.59 -8.69 -16.63
C LEU A 233 -0.38 -7.94 -17.20
N LYS A 234 -0.47 -7.36 -18.40
CA LYS A 234 0.59 -6.47 -18.93
C LYS A 234 0.77 -5.24 -18.04
N LYS A 235 -0.32 -4.62 -17.56
CA LYS A 235 -0.24 -3.49 -16.62
C LYS A 235 0.47 -3.89 -15.33
N ILE A 236 0.09 -5.03 -14.75
CA ILE A 236 0.72 -5.56 -13.53
C ILE A 236 2.21 -5.87 -13.75
N LYS A 237 2.57 -6.43 -14.90
CA LYS A 237 3.97 -6.71 -15.24
C LYS A 237 4.81 -5.44 -15.37
N ASN A 238 4.25 -4.38 -15.93
CA ASN A 238 4.93 -3.08 -15.96
C ASN A 238 5.12 -2.53 -14.54
N THR A 239 4.10 -2.61 -13.68
CA THR A 239 4.25 -2.26 -12.25
C THR A 239 5.32 -3.09 -11.56
N LEU A 240 5.45 -4.38 -11.87
CA LEU A 240 6.54 -5.22 -11.35
C LEU A 240 7.91 -4.73 -11.78
N LEU A 241 8.08 -4.28 -13.04
CA LEU A 241 9.33 -3.70 -13.51
C LEU A 241 9.66 -2.41 -12.74
N GLU A 242 8.69 -1.49 -12.62
CA GLU A 242 8.85 -0.25 -11.86
C GLU A 242 9.20 -0.51 -10.38
N LEU A 243 8.57 -1.51 -9.76
CA LEU A 243 8.87 -1.89 -8.38
C LEU A 243 10.28 -2.46 -8.23
N ASN A 244 10.78 -3.25 -9.19
CA ASN A 244 12.16 -3.74 -9.17
C ASN A 244 13.15 -2.58 -9.32
N THR A 245 12.91 -1.65 -10.25
CA THR A 245 13.74 -0.43 -10.36
C THR A 245 13.73 0.37 -9.06
N LEU A 246 12.56 0.52 -8.42
CA LEU A 246 12.49 1.21 -7.13
C LEU A 246 13.23 0.46 -6.02
N LYS A 247 13.21 -0.88 -6.03
CA LYS A 247 13.99 -1.69 -5.08
C LYS A 247 15.48 -1.41 -5.22
N ASP A 248 15.99 -1.29 -6.44
CA ASP A 248 17.40 -0.96 -6.70
C ASP A 248 17.75 0.44 -6.17
N ILE A 249 16.88 1.43 -6.40
CA ILE A 249 17.04 2.80 -5.85
C ILE A 249 17.09 2.78 -4.32
N ILE A 250 16.19 2.04 -3.67
CA ILE A 250 16.18 1.93 -2.20
C ILE A 250 17.47 1.26 -1.69
N MET A 251 18.01 0.30 -2.43
CA MET A 251 19.27 -0.36 -2.09
C MET A 251 20.48 0.57 -2.25
N GLU A 252 20.47 1.45 -3.26
CA GLU A 252 21.48 2.51 -3.40
C GLU A 252 21.41 3.49 -2.23
N ASP A 253 20.22 3.98 -1.88
CA ASP A 253 20.01 4.85 -0.72
C ASP A 253 20.48 4.20 0.59
N LYS A 254 20.27 2.89 0.73
CA LYS A 254 20.78 2.11 1.87
C LYS A 254 22.31 2.13 1.91
N SER A 255 22.97 1.91 0.78
CA SER A 255 24.45 1.91 0.67
C SER A 255 25.03 3.28 1.03
N ILE A 256 24.41 4.36 0.51
CA ILE A 256 24.78 5.73 0.84
C ILE A 256 24.60 5.97 2.34
N ASN A 257 23.46 5.59 2.92
CA ASN A 257 23.21 5.79 4.34
C ASN A 257 24.14 4.97 5.24
N ASP A 258 24.49 3.75 4.86
CA ASP A 258 25.47 2.94 5.59
C ASP A 258 26.86 3.60 5.55
N THR A 259 27.25 4.20 4.43
CA THR A 259 28.50 4.97 4.29
C THR A 259 28.49 6.22 5.19
N GLU A 260 27.41 7.01 5.15
CA GLU A 260 27.22 8.18 6.03
C GLU A 260 27.34 7.80 7.51
N ILE A 261 26.79 6.65 7.90
CA ILE A 261 26.89 6.13 9.27
C ILE A 261 28.33 5.75 9.61
N ILE A 262 29.06 5.07 8.72
CA ILE A 262 30.47 4.72 8.95
C ILE A 262 31.33 5.97 9.12
N GLU A 263 31.13 6.98 8.26
CA GLU A 263 31.84 8.26 8.34
C GLU A 263 31.52 9.01 9.64
N TYR A 264 30.25 9.04 10.05
CA TYR A 264 29.85 9.59 11.35
C TYR A 264 30.61 8.92 12.49
N LYS A 265 30.62 7.58 12.51
CA LYS A 265 31.28 6.82 13.59
C LYS A 265 32.78 7.08 13.64
N LYS A 266 33.42 7.19 12.48
CA LYS A 266 34.84 7.53 12.37
C LYS A 266 35.11 8.95 12.92
N LYS A 267 34.38 9.96 12.42
CA LYS A 267 34.52 11.34 12.89
C LYS A 267 34.25 11.47 14.39
N PHE A 268 33.27 10.74 14.92
CA PHE A 268 33.00 10.70 16.36
C PHE A 268 34.22 10.18 17.14
N SER A 269 34.80 9.05 16.72
CA SER A 269 35.99 8.49 17.39
C SER A 269 37.19 9.43 17.32
N ASP A 270 37.48 9.98 16.13
CA ASP A 270 38.61 10.91 15.94
C ASP A 270 38.47 12.15 16.85
N LYS A 271 37.26 12.68 16.99
CA LYS A 271 36.97 13.82 17.89
C LYS A 271 37.06 13.43 19.36
N LEU A 272 36.59 12.25 19.74
CA LEU A 272 36.70 11.76 21.12
C LEU A 272 38.15 11.55 21.54
N GLU A 273 39.01 11.05 20.64
CA GLU A 273 40.45 10.90 20.88
C GLU A 273 41.19 12.25 21.01
N SER A 274 40.61 13.32 20.46
CA SER A 274 41.17 14.68 20.52
C SER A 274 40.79 15.48 21.78
N LEU A 275 39.87 14.95 22.61
CA LEU A 275 39.34 15.59 23.82
C LEU A 275 40.19 15.33 25.06
#